data_AF-A0A953KLQ2-F1
#
_entry.id   AF-A0A953KLQ2-F1
#
_cell.length_a   1.000
_cell.length_b   1.000
_cell.length_c   1.000
_cell.angle_alpha   90.00
_cell.angle_beta   90.00
_cell.angle_gamma   90.00
#
_symmetry.space_group_name_H-M   'P 1'
#
loop_
_entity.id
_entity.type
_entity.pdbx_description
1 polymer ?
#
loop_
_entity_poly.entity_id
_entity_poly.type
_entity_poly.pdbx_seq_one_letter_code
_entity_poly.pdbx_strand_id
1 'polypeptide(L)'
;MAQHNGFIELHLIENTGENADKIGLLTAEFVHYTDCQQLKVWLPKSEYNKCDYGIYKIVNKLTQDIVEQELVELKVSGNTQMLFDTLCLSDGDYSLEIEHPKGGKHYLHFQKHAEGFVPEKFRPVEPPSSDDTMRKMFW
;
A
#
# COMPACT_ATOMS: atom_id res chain seq x y z
N MET A 1 8.28 -14.37 -15.22
CA MET A 1 8.69 -13.53 -14.08
C MET A 1 8.45 -14.34 -12.82
N ALA A 2 9.30 -14.21 -11.79
CA ALA A 2 9.07 -14.89 -10.52
C ALA A 2 7.85 -14.26 -9.82
N GLN A 3 7.02 -15.08 -9.18
CA GLN A 3 5.89 -14.61 -8.37
C GLN A 3 6.32 -14.52 -6.91
N HIS A 4 5.92 -13.45 -6.24
CA HIS A 4 6.24 -13.16 -4.86
C HIS A 4 4.94 -12.98 -4.06
N ASN A 5 4.61 -13.98 -3.23
CA ASN A 5 3.34 -14.04 -2.51
C ASN A 5 3.36 -13.34 -1.14
N GLY A 6 4.40 -12.58 -0.86
CA GLY A 6 4.54 -11.76 0.33
C GLY A 6 3.37 -10.80 0.57
N PHE A 7 3.00 -10.61 1.83
CA PHE A 7 2.00 -9.62 2.22
C PHE A 7 2.57 -8.20 2.10
N ILE A 8 1.77 -7.24 1.65
CA ILE A 8 2.13 -5.81 1.64
C ILE A 8 1.54 -5.11 2.87
N GLU A 9 2.43 -4.47 3.60
CA GLU A 9 2.06 -3.57 4.69
C GLU A 9 2.19 -2.12 4.24
N LEU A 10 1.12 -1.34 4.42
CA LEU A 10 1.11 0.08 4.11
C LEU A 10 1.62 0.85 5.34
N HIS A 11 2.56 1.77 5.14
CA HIS A 11 3.20 2.49 6.25
C HIS A 11 2.78 3.95 6.34
N LEU A 12 3.24 4.77 5.38
CA LEU A 12 3.05 6.22 5.40
C LEU A 12 2.46 6.68 4.09
N ILE A 13 1.47 7.55 4.19
CA ILE A 13 0.92 8.31 3.06
C ILE A 13 1.19 9.78 3.33
N GLU A 14 1.85 10.44 2.39
CA GLU A 14 2.19 11.84 2.52
C GLU A 14 2.19 12.56 1.18
N ASN A 15 2.17 13.88 1.23
CA ASN A 15 2.37 14.72 0.06
C ASN A 15 3.66 15.49 0.22
N THR A 16 4.37 15.72 -0.87
CA THR A 16 5.59 16.53 -0.86
C THR A 16 5.61 17.52 -2.03
N GLY A 17 6.49 18.52 -1.94
CA GLY A 17 6.64 19.55 -2.94
C GLY A 17 5.59 20.67 -2.84
N GLU A 18 5.41 21.38 -3.96
CA GLU A 18 4.51 22.52 -4.04
C GLU A 18 3.05 22.09 -3.80
N ASN A 19 2.30 22.88 -3.04
CA ASN A 19 0.89 22.63 -2.73
C ASN A 19 0.59 21.30 -1.99
N ALA A 20 1.58 20.64 -1.38
CA ALA A 20 1.41 19.39 -0.64
C ALA A 20 0.26 19.44 0.41
N ASP A 21 0.05 20.61 1.02
CA ASP A 21 -1.01 20.89 2.00
C ASP A 21 -2.42 21.03 1.39
N LYS A 22 -2.53 21.18 0.07
CA LYS A 22 -3.78 21.52 -0.65
C LYS A 22 -4.27 20.43 -1.60
N ILE A 23 -3.41 19.48 -1.98
CA ILE A 23 -3.74 18.46 -3.00
C ILE A 23 -4.52 17.26 -2.44
N GLY A 24 -4.78 17.22 -1.13
CA GLY A 24 -5.44 16.10 -0.46
C GLY A 24 -4.56 14.85 -0.37
N LEU A 25 -4.85 13.93 0.56
CA LEU A 25 -4.10 12.68 0.67
C LEU A 25 -4.75 11.59 -0.19
N LEU A 26 -3.94 10.80 -0.87
CA LEU A 26 -4.42 9.54 -1.46
C LEU A 26 -4.88 8.60 -0.34
N THR A 27 -5.67 7.59 -0.72
CA THR A 27 -5.94 6.44 0.15
C THR A 27 -5.47 5.18 -0.54
N ALA A 28 -5.14 4.16 0.26
CA ALA A 28 -4.66 2.90 -0.26
C ALA A 28 -5.19 1.72 0.55
N GLU A 29 -5.38 0.61 -0.13
CA GLU A 29 -5.79 -0.67 0.46
C GLU A 29 -5.01 -1.79 -0.23
N PHE A 30 -4.50 -2.73 0.56
CA PHE A 30 -3.90 -3.94 0.03
C PHE A 30 -4.82 -5.13 0.26
N VAL A 31 -5.04 -5.90 -0.80
CA VAL A 31 -5.83 -7.13 -0.77
C VAL A 31 -4.92 -8.31 -1.11
N HIS A 32 -4.99 -9.35 -0.28
CA HIS A 32 -4.19 -10.56 -0.40
C HIS A 32 -5.09 -11.80 -0.46
N TYR A 33 -4.97 -12.54 -1.55
CA TYR A 33 -5.51 -13.88 -1.72
C TYR A 33 -4.41 -14.82 -2.23
N THR A 34 -4.63 -16.12 -2.12
CA THR A 34 -3.64 -17.18 -2.39
C THR A 34 -3.00 -17.07 -3.78
N ASP A 35 -3.69 -16.51 -4.77
CA ASP A 35 -3.20 -16.36 -6.15
C ASP A 35 -3.43 -14.94 -6.73
N CYS A 36 -3.82 -13.98 -5.89
CA CYS A 36 -4.14 -12.63 -6.34
C CYS A 36 -3.74 -11.61 -5.28
N GLN A 37 -2.90 -10.66 -5.67
CA GLN A 37 -2.47 -9.58 -4.82
C GLN A 37 -2.66 -8.26 -5.54
N GLN A 38 -3.36 -7.36 -4.87
CA GLN A 38 -3.70 -6.09 -5.47
C GLN A 38 -3.53 -4.97 -4.46
N LEU A 39 -2.69 -4.01 -4.82
CA LEU A 39 -2.65 -2.71 -4.18
C LEU A 39 -3.64 -1.80 -4.91
N LYS A 40 -4.63 -1.31 -4.19
CA LYS A 40 -5.61 -0.34 -4.68
C LYS A 40 -5.24 1.03 -4.13
N VAL A 41 -5.23 2.03 -5.00
CA VAL A 41 -4.93 3.42 -4.62
C VAL A 41 -6.04 4.31 -5.17
N TRP A 42 -6.57 5.19 -4.35
CA TRP A 42 -7.54 6.20 -4.77
C TRP A 42 -6.92 7.58 -4.66
N LEU A 43 -6.90 8.28 -5.79
CA LEU A 43 -6.48 9.66 -5.88
C LEU A 43 -7.55 10.59 -5.31
N PRO A 44 -7.16 11.69 -4.64
CA PRO A 44 -8.09 12.76 -4.29
C PRO A 44 -8.91 13.19 -5.50
N LYS A 45 -10.22 13.34 -5.29
CA LYS A 45 -11.13 13.74 -6.36
C LYS A 45 -10.72 15.11 -6.88
N SER A 46 -10.29 15.15 -8.13
CA SER A 46 -10.05 16.39 -8.86
C SER A 46 -11.38 17.08 -9.16
N GLU A 47 -11.37 18.41 -9.19
CA GLU A 47 -12.51 19.22 -9.63
C GLU A 47 -12.80 19.04 -11.13
N TYR A 48 -11.87 18.45 -11.88
CA TYR A 48 -11.96 18.23 -13.31
C TYR A 48 -12.61 16.87 -13.65
N ASN A 49 -13.35 16.84 -14.76
CA ASN A 49 -14.02 15.63 -15.26
C ASN A 49 -13.05 14.58 -15.85
N LYS A 50 -11.78 14.94 -16.06
CA LYS A 50 -10.72 14.05 -16.57
C LYS A 50 -9.58 14.00 -15.53
N CYS A 51 -8.97 12.82 -15.39
CA CYS A 51 -7.72 12.66 -14.66
C CYS A 51 -6.59 13.39 -15.38
N ASP A 52 -6.02 14.41 -14.74
CA ASP A 52 -4.94 15.28 -15.21
C ASP A 52 -3.62 15.07 -14.45
N TYR A 53 -3.57 14.05 -13.60
CA TYR A 53 -2.34 13.58 -12.96
C TYR A 53 -1.28 13.21 -13.99
N GLY A 54 -0.02 13.41 -13.62
CA GLY A 54 1.14 13.17 -14.48
C GLY A 54 1.54 11.69 -14.52
N ILE A 55 2.80 11.43 -14.20
CA ILE A 55 3.37 10.08 -14.17
C ILE A 55 3.25 9.51 -12.75
N TYR A 56 3.05 8.19 -12.65
CA TYR A 56 3.33 7.45 -11.42
C TYR A 56 4.60 6.62 -11.55
N LYS A 57 5.25 6.34 -10.42
CA LYS A 57 6.43 5.47 -10.33
C LYS A 57 6.35 4.59 -9.11
N ILE A 58 6.64 3.29 -9.26
CA ILE A 58 6.95 2.40 -8.13
C ILE A 58 8.47 2.28 -8.06
N VAL A 59 9.05 2.69 -6.95
CA VAL A 59 10.50 2.72 -6.73
C VAL A 59 10.86 1.79 -5.59
N ASN A 60 11.85 0.92 -5.79
CA ASN A 60 12.47 0.16 -4.70
C ASN A 60 13.38 1.11 -3.91
N LYS A 61 13.12 1.30 -2.62
CA LYS A 61 13.84 2.29 -1.80
C LYS A 61 15.28 1.89 -1.48
N LEU A 62 15.60 0.61 -1.52
CA LEU A 62 16.96 0.13 -1.28
C LEU A 62 17.83 0.31 -2.52
N THR A 63 17.37 -0.14 -3.69
CA THR A 63 18.15 -0.11 -4.92
C THR A 63 17.98 1.18 -5.72
N GLN A 64 16.94 1.97 -5.42
CA GLN A 64 16.49 3.14 -6.17
C GLN A 64 16.02 2.80 -7.60
N ASP A 65 15.75 1.52 -7.89
CA ASP A 65 15.26 1.10 -9.19
C ASP A 65 13.77 1.44 -9.37
N ILE A 66 13.42 1.92 -10.56
CA ILE A 66 12.04 2.11 -10.98
C ILE A 66 11.52 0.75 -11.48
N VAL A 67 10.61 0.16 -10.72
CA VAL A 67 10.02 -1.14 -11.03
C VAL A 67 8.87 -1.02 -12.03
N GLU A 68 8.11 0.08 -11.93
CA GLU A 68 7.02 0.40 -12.85
C GLU A 68 6.90 1.92 -12.99
N GLN A 69 6.65 2.39 -14.21
CA GLN A 69 6.37 3.80 -14.52
C GLN A 69 5.45 3.90 -15.72
N GLU A 70 4.39 4.69 -15.61
CA GLU A 70 3.44 4.95 -16.70
C GLU A 70 2.67 6.25 -16.43
N LEU A 71 1.98 6.77 -17.45
CA LEU A 71 1.01 7.85 -17.28
C LEU A 71 -0.17 7.38 -16.41
N VAL A 72 -0.58 8.22 -15.43
CA VAL A 72 -1.71 7.89 -14.55
C VAL A 72 -3.00 7.70 -15.34
N GLU A 73 -3.22 8.50 -16.40
CA GLU A 73 -4.43 8.38 -17.23
C GLU A 73 -4.59 7.03 -17.94
N LEU A 74 -3.50 6.27 -18.12
CA LEU A 74 -3.53 4.93 -18.71
C LEU A 74 -3.82 3.82 -17.69
N LYS A 75 -3.64 4.12 -16.40
CA LYS A 75 -3.80 3.16 -15.29
C LYS A 75 -5.09 3.37 -14.50
N VAL A 76 -5.60 4.61 -14.48
CA VAL A 76 -6.75 4.99 -13.67
C VAL A 76 -8.06 4.40 -14.21
N SER A 77 -8.87 3.86 -13.32
CA SER A 77 -10.24 3.38 -13.54
C SER A 77 -11.22 4.29 -12.82
N GLY A 78 -12.34 4.63 -13.46
CA GLY A 78 -13.41 5.42 -12.82
C GLY A 78 -12.96 6.80 -12.31
N ASN A 79 -11.96 7.41 -12.95
CA ASN A 79 -11.38 8.73 -12.69
C ASN A 79 -10.50 8.90 -11.45
N THR A 80 -10.45 7.95 -10.51
CA THR A 80 -9.65 8.11 -9.28
C THR A 80 -8.93 6.85 -8.81
N GLN A 81 -9.35 5.66 -9.22
CA GLN A 81 -8.80 4.42 -8.69
C GLN A 81 -7.70 3.87 -9.59
N MET A 82 -6.58 3.49 -9.00
CA MET A 82 -5.49 2.77 -9.66
C MET A 82 -5.34 1.40 -9.00
N LEU A 83 -5.10 0.37 -9.82
CA LEU A 83 -4.95 -1.02 -9.37
C LEU A 83 -3.57 -1.52 -9.80
N PHE A 84 -2.77 -2.00 -8.84
CA PHE A 84 -1.45 -2.53 -9.09
C PHE A 84 -1.42 -4.02 -8.76
N ASP A 85 -0.99 -4.84 -9.72
CA ASP A 85 -0.61 -6.22 -9.46
C ASP A 85 0.76 -6.22 -8.78
N THR A 86 0.83 -6.82 -7.61
CA THR A 86 2.03 -6.80 -6.77
C THR A 86 2.72 -8.16 -6.69
N LEU A 87 2.33 -9.14 -7.52
CA LEU A 87 2.98 -10.45 -7.58
C LEU A 87 4.40 -10.37 -8.16
N CYS A 88 4.67 -9.39 -9.01
CA CYS A 88 6.00 -9.18 -9.60
C CYS A 88 6.97 -8.42 -8.68
N LEU A 89 6.50 -7.89 -7.55
CA LEU A 89 7.35 -7.18 -6.59
C LEU A 89 8.02 -8.17 -5.64
N SER A 90 9.35 -8.21 -5.65
CA SER A 90 10.13 -8.90 -4.64
C SER A 90 9.88 -8.33 -3.25
N ASP A 91 10.30 -9.03 -2.20
CA ASP A 91 10.34 -8.47 -0.85
C ASP A 91 11.25 -7.23 -0.79
N GLY A 92 10.85 -6.24 0.02
CA GLY A 92 11.56 -4.98 0.15
C GLY A 92 10.67 -3.78 0.45
N ASP A 93 11.31 -2.63 0.63
CA ASP A 93 10.65 -1.35 0.86
C ASP A 93 10.44 -0.60 -0.46
N TYR A 94 9.23 -0.09 -0.66
CA TYR A 94 8.83 0.57 -1.88
C TYR A 94 8.16 1.92 -1.60
N SER A 95 8.25 2.81 -2.60
CA SER A 95 7.44 4.01 -2.65
C SER A 95 6.70 4.08 -3.98
N LEU A 96 5.39 4.30 -3.92
CA LEU A 96 4.60 4.76 -5.06
C LEU A 96 4.57 6.28 -5.04
N GLU A 97 5.12 6.90 -6.07
CA GLU A 97 5.09 8.34 -6.30
C GLU A 97 4.09 8.67 -7.40
N ILE A 98 3.31 9.73 -7.22
CA ILE A 98 2.32 10.18 -8.22
C ILE A 98 2.39 11.70 -8.34
N GLU A 99 2.62 12.20 -9.55
CA GLU A 99 2.67 13.64 -9.83
C GLU A 99 1.28 14.27 -9.86
N HIS A 100 1.11 15.37 -9.10
CA HIS A 100 -0.15 16.09 -9.04
C HIS A 100 -0.14 17.30 -10.01
N PRO A 101 -1.25 17.57 -10.74
CA PRO A 101 -1.31 18.63 -11.78
C PRO A 101 -1.09 20.05 -11.25
N LYS A 102 -1.48 20.32 -9.99
CA LYS A 102 -1.26 21.60 -9.31
C LYS A 102 0.17 21.76 -8.75
N GLY A 103 1.11 20.91 -9.18
CA GLY A 103 2.41 20.77 -8.53
C GLY A 103 2.34 19.86 -7.30
N GLY A 104 3.51 19.41 -6.86
CA GLY A 104 3.67 18.45 -5.78
C GLY A 104 3.48 17.00 -6.22
N LYS A 105 3.58 16.09 -5.23
CA LYS A 105 3.49 14.65 -5.44
C LYS A 105 2.79 13.98 -4.26
N HIS A 106 2.05 12.92 -4.55
CA HIS A 106 1.63 11.96 -3.55
C HIS A 106 2.68 10.87 -3.38
N TYR A 107 2.86 10.42 -2.15
CA TYR A 107 3.73 9.33 -1.76
C TYR A 107 2.94 8.30 -0.96
N LEU A 108 3.06 7.04 -1.34
CA LEU A 108 2.67 5.89 -0.53
C LEU A 108 3.91 5.04 -0.29
N HIS A 109 4.33 4.94 0.98
CA HIS A 109 5.40 4.03 1.41
C HIS A 109 4.79 2.73 1.89
N PHE A 110 5.30 1.61 1.39
CA PHE A 110 4.84 0.29 1.75
C PHE A 110 5.98 -0.72 1.72
N GLN A 111 5.84 -1.77 2.50
CA GLN A 111 6.80 -2.87 2.55
C GLN A 111 6.16 -4.14 2.03
N LYS A 112 6.84 -4.81 1.11
CA LYS A 112 6.55 -6.18 0.70
C LYS A 112 7.36 -7.11 1.59
N HIS A 113 6.67 -7.90 2.41
CA HIS A 113 7.31 -8.89 3.28
C HIS A 113 7.67 -10.16 2.51
N ALA A 114 8.57 -10.98 3.06
CA ALA A 114 8.82 -12.31 2.53
C ALA A 114 7.57 -13.21 2.63
N GLU A 115 7.52 -14.26 1.81
CA GLU A 115 6.45 -15.25 1.87
C GLU A 115 6.39 -15.91 3.26
N GLY A 116 5.17 -16.19 3.74
CA GLY A 116 4.93 -16.74 5.07
C GLY A 116 4.85 -15.72 6.20
N PHE A 117 5.08 -14.43 5.94
CA PHE A 117 4.81 -13.38 6.92
C PHE A 117 3.32 -13.29 7.24
N VAL A 118 2.98 -13.39 8.54
CA VAL A 118 1.60 -13.21 9.05
C VAL A 118 1.52 -11.89 9.82
N PRO A 119 0.77 -10.89 9.29
CA PRO A 119 0.55 -9.63 9.98
C PRO A 119 -0.07 -9.84 11.37
N GLU A 120 0.32 -9.02 12.34
CA GLU A 120 -0.10 -9.18 13.73
C GLU A 120 -1.62 -9.14 13.92
N LYS A 121 -2.31 -8.29 13.15
CA LYS A 121 -3.79 -8.21 13.11
C LYS A 121 -4.49 -9.52 12.73
N PHE A 122 -3.79 -10.45 12.09
CA PHE A 122 -4.29 -11.77 11.70
C PHE A 122 -3.73 -12.89 12.58
N ARG A 123 -2.86 -12.58 13.54
CA ARG A 123 -2.41 -13.58 14.51
C ARG A 123 -3.59 -13.93 15.42
N PRO A 124 -3.80 -15.23 15.73
CA PRO A 124 -4.76 -15.63 16.73
C PRO A 124 -4.46 -14.91 18.04
N VAL A 125 -5.48 -14.30 18.65
CA VAL A 125 -5.35 -13.78 20.01
C VAL A 125 -5.14 -14.99 20.92
N GLU A 126 -4.04 -15.01 21.67
CA GLU A 126 -3.83 -16.06 22.66
C GLU A 126 -5.04 -16.10 23.61
N PRO A 127 -5.63 -17.28 23.87
CA PRO A 127 -6.71 -17.36 24.83
C PRO A 127 -6.22 -16.83 26.18
N PRO A 128 -7.06 -16.10 26.94
CA PRO A 128 -6.68 -15.62 28.26
C PRO A 128 -6.19 -16.81 29.08
N SER A 129 -4.96 -16.71 29.60
CA SER A 129 -4.37 -17.68 30.49
C SER A 129 -5.41 -18.04 31.56
N SER A 130 -5.84 -19.31 31.59
CA SER A 130 -6.70 -19.80 32.65
C SER A 130 -5.86 -19.79 33.93
N ASP A 131 -5.93 -18.68 34.66
CA ASP A 131 -5.33 -18.54 35.97
C ASP A 131 -6.02 -19.56 36.90
N ASP A 132 -5.38 -20.73 37.04
CA ASP A 132 -5.86 -21.90 37.80
C ASP A 132 -5.72 -21.67 39.33
N THR A 133 -5.83 -20.41 39.77
CA THR A 133 -5.72 -20.00 41.17
C THR A 133 -6.98 -20.27 41.99
N MET A 134 -8.11 -20.64 41.36
CA MET A 134 -9.37 -20.97 42.05
C MET A 134 -9.46 -22.43 42.55
N ARG A 135 -8.45 -23.28 42.31
CA ARG A 135 -8.47 -24.70 42.70
C ARG A 135 -7.98 -25.03 44.13
N LYS A 136 -7.64 -24.03 44.96
CA LYS A 136 -7.07 -24.26 46.30
C LYS A 136 -7.95 -23.82 47.50
N MET A 137 -9.24 -23.52 47.32
CA MET A 137 -10.12 -23.09 48.42
C MET A 137 -11.14 -24.14 48.91
N PHE A 138 -11.10 -25.38 48.43
CA PHE A 138 -12.00 -26.45 48.89
C PHE A 138 -11.21 -27.68 49.32
N TRP A 139 -10.61 -27.63 50.51
CA TRP A 139 -10.26 -28.79 51.34
C TRP A 139 -10.50 -28.44 52.80
#